data_AF-A0A947CIK1-F1
#
_entry.id   AF-A0A947CIK1-F1
#
_cell.length_a   1.000
_cell.length_b   1.000
_cell.length_c   1.000
_cell.angle_alpha   90.00
_cell.angle_beta   90.00
_cell.angle_gamma   90.00
#
_symmetry.space_group_name_H-M   'P 1'
#
loop_
_entity.id
_entity.type
_entity.pdbx_description
1 polymer ?
#
loop_
_entity_poly.entity_id
_entity_poly.type
_entity_poly.pdbx_seq_one_letter_code
_entity_poly.pdbx_strand_id
1 'polypeptide(L)'
;MTPRSRWLWLIPIGVALLTALPASACPADLDDDDVVGFTDLLTVLSAWGPCPGCVADLDGSGDVGFTDLLTVLSAWGPCLFEYGPVRDNPEAEQIGLEMLGPGGALVLDDTRYERIDRDLGLIRKAEPGLAGEIHTPAWAPNRIIVRRVAGADLEAYDALNAFFQITDEDHLFSDWYVLSFPGNLNIPALALVYTDLDAIDLAEPDGLIGGSNTYAPSGRPGETWRWNIDDGFHDCFDGCDCHRLYVIDVTADGSVSTVSYDEVGAAWCDFGP
;
A
#
# COMPACT_ATOMS: atom_id res chain seq x y z
N MET A 1 -3.54 42.13 22.68
CA MET A 1 -4.47 41.81 23.78
C MET A 1 -5.86 42.35 23.45
N THR A 2 -6.75 41.46 22.99
CA THR A 2 -8.20 41.49 23.20
C THR A 2 -8.74 40.12 22.73
N PRO A 3 -9.55 39.42 23.54
CA PRO A 3 -9.98 38.06 23.27
C PRO A 3 -11.27 38.08 22.44
N ARG A 4 -11.41 37.16 21.46
CA ARG A 4 -12.72 36.85 20.87
C ARG A 4 -13.24 35.55 21.45
N SER A 5 -14.34 35.72 22.18
CA SER A 5 -15.14 34.73 22.89
C SER A 5 -15.79 33.71 21.95
N ARG A 6 -15.68 32.44 22.35
CA ARG A 6 -16.37 31.27 21.81
C ARG A 6 -17.88 31.35 22.07
N TRP A 7 -18.69 31.09 21.05
CA TRP A 7 -20.06 30.57 21.19
C TRP A 7 -20.18 29.36 20.28
N LEU A 8 -20.56 28.23 20.90
CA LEU A 8 -20.73 26.91 20.33
C LEU A 8 -21.80 26.92 19.23
N TRP A 9 -21.51 26.28 18.09
CA TRP A 9 -22.39 25.40 17.28
C TRP A 9 -21.58 24.88 16.09
N LEU A 10 -20.70 23.91 16.30
CA LEU A 10 -20.18 23.04 15.24
C LEU A 10 -19.85 21.68 15.87
N ILE A 11 -20.35 20.63 15.24
CA ILE A 11 -19.92 19.24 15.45
C ILE A 11 -18.39 19.23 15.36
N PRO A 12 -17.64 18.74 16.36
CA PRO A 12 -16.21 18.60 16.19
C PRO A 12 -15.99 17.33 15.34
N ILE A 13 -15.96 17.49 14.01
CA ILE A 13 -15.06 16.67 13.21
C ILE A 13 -13.71 17.38 13.33
N GLY A 14 -13.02 17.07 14.41
CA GLY A 14 -11.74 17.64 14.78
C GLY A 14 -10.87 16.49 15.24
N VAL A 15 -10.31 15.79 14.24
CA VAL A 15 -9.04 15.06 14.24
C VAL A 15 -8.58 14.62 15.63
N ALA A 16 -9.03 13.43 16.02
CA ALA A 16 -8.22 12.59 16.88
C ALA A 16 -7.15 11.97 15.98
N LEU A 17 -5.96 12.55 15.93
CA LEU A 17 -4.76 11.88 15.43
C LEU A 17 -3.53 12.65 15.97
N LEU A 18 -3.30 12.53 17.27
CA LEU A 18 -1.97 12.70 17.84
C LEU A 18 -1.85 11.78 19.05
N THR A 19 -1.79 10.48 18.77
CA THR A 19 -1.34 9.43 19.69
C THR A 19 -0.85 8.26 18.85
N ALA A 20 0.47 8.08 18.87
CA ALA A 20 1.22 6.93 18.39
C ALA A 20 1.15 6.65 16.88
N LEU A 21 2.26 6.15 16.35
CA LEU A 21 2.26 5.17 15.26
C LEU A 21 0.99 4.29 15.40
N PRO A 22 0.24 4.02 14.32
CA PRO A 22 -1.09 3.40 14.39
C PRO A 22 -1.07 2.28 15.43
N ALA A 23 -1.83 2.45 16.53
CA ALA A 23 -1.94 1.55 17.69
C ALA A 23 -1.03 0.32 17.57
N SER A 24 0.21 0.48 18.05
CA SER A 24 1.27 -0.51 18.14
C SER A 24 1.32 -1.44 16.92
N ALA A 25 2.17 -1.13 15.94
CA ALA A 25 2.46 -2.07 14.87
C ALA A 25 2.97 -3.45 15.37
N CYS A 26 3.27 -3.55 16.67
CA CYS A 26 3.26 -4.76 17.46
C CYS A 26 2.27 -4.66 18.63
N PRO A 27 1.06 -5.26 18.54
CA PRO A 27 0.17 -5.37 19.69
C PRO A 27 0.79 -6.04 20.92
N ALA A 28 1.85 -6.83 20.72
CA ALA A 28 2.58 -7.53 21.75
C ALA A 28 3.68 -6.71 22.46
N ASP A 29 3.96 -5.49 21.99
CA ASP A 29 4.82 -4.52 22.68
C ASP A 29 3.94 -3.75 23.67
N LEU A 30 4.07 -4.08 24.95
CA LEU A 30 3.18 -3.67 26.03
C LEU A 30 3.77 -2.55 26.89
N ASP A 31 5.08 -2.31 26.77
CA ASP A 31 5.76 -1.20 27.43
C ASP A 31 6.21 -0.08 26.48
N ASP A 32 5.86 -0.21 25.19
CA ASP A 32 6.10 0.76 24.11
C ASP A 32 7.61 1.06 23.94
N ASP A 33 8.46 0.04 24.04
CA ASP A 33 9.92 0.15 23.89
C ASP A 33 10.45 -0.23 22.49
N ASP A 34 9.54 -0.46 21.55
CA ASP A 34 9.75 -0.90 20.16
C ASP A 34 10.35 -2.32 20.05
N VAL A 35 10.34 -3.11 21.13
CA VAL A 35 10.85 -4.49 21.17
C VAL A 35 9.96 -5.40 22.00
N VAL A 36 9.30 -6.37 21.35
CA VAL A 36 8.61 -7.45 22.06
C VAL A 36 9.66 -8.36 22.73
N GLY A 37 9.74 -8.29 24.04
CA GLY A 37 10.77 -8.93 24.81
C GLY A 37 10.32 -9.46 26.17
N PHE A 38 11.29 -9.51 27.09
CA PHE A 38 11.05 -10.10 28.41
C PHE A 38 10.13 -9.23 29.28
N THR A 39 10.14 -7.92 29.10
CA THR A 39 9.28 -7.01 29.86
C THR A 39 7.81 -7.19 29.48
N ASP A 40 7.50 -7.33 28.19
CA ASP A 40 6.14 -7.62 27.70
C ASP A 40 5.64 -8.97 28.18
N LEU A 41 6.52 -9.99 28.11
CA LEU A 41 6.23 -11.30 28.65
C LEU A 41 5.91 -11.24 30.14
N LEU A 42 6.66 -10.46 30.91
CA LEU A 42 6.36 -10.25 32.33
C LEU A 42 5.02 -9.55 32.53
N THR A 43 4.67 -8.57 31.69
CA THR A 43 3.38 -7.89 31.73
C THR A 43 2.23 -8.88 31.56
N VAL A 44 2.29 -9.76 30.54
CA VAL A 44 1.29 -10.84 30.34
C VAL A 44 1.24 -11.80 31.51
N LEU A 45 2.40 -12.31 31.98
CA LEU A 45 2.43 -13.26 33.10
C LEU A 45 1.93 -12.66 34.41
N SER A 46 2.11 -11.35 34.62
CA SER A 46 1.64 -10.64 35.80
C SER A 46 0.13 -10.40 35.82
N ALA A 47 -0.48 -10.35 34.64
CA ALA A 47 -1.90 -10.06 34.43
C ALA A 47 -2.77 -11.33 34.30
N TRP A 48 -2.19 -12.51 34.49
CA TRP A 48 -2.85 -13.80 34.23
C TRP A 48 -4.22 -13.96 34.92
N GLY A 49 -5.22 -14.36 34.14
CA GLY A 49 -6.62 -14.46 34.56
C GLY A 49 -7.47 -13.25 34.13
N PRO A 50 -8.60 -12.97 34.80
CA PRO A 50 -9.54 -11.95 34.36
C PRO A 50 -8.92 -10.55 34.25
N CYS A 51 -9.01 -9.98 33.06
CA CYS A 51 -8.37 -8.71 32.73
C CYS A 51 -9.23 -7.85 31.78
N PRO A 52 -10.43 -7.40 32.18
CA PRO A 52 -11.32 -6.68 31.27
C PRO A 52 -10.73 -5.35 30.81
N GLY A 53 -10.33 -5.27 29.54
CA GLY A 53 -9.81 -4.04 28.91
C GLY A 53 -8.40 -3.65 29.37
N CYS A 54 -7.60 -4.61 29.84
CA CYS A 54 -6.18 -4.36 30.08
C CYS A 54 -5.35 -4.59 28.82
N VAL A 55 -4.14 -4.00 28.78
CA VAL A 55 -3.25 -4.09 27.61
C VAL A 55 -2.72 -5.50 27.34
N ALA A 56 -2.69 -6.37 28.36
CA ALA A 56 -2.20 -7.73 28.24
C ALA A 56 -3.22 -8.73 27.63
N ASP A 57 -4.49 -8.32 27.49
CA ASP A 57 -5.56 -9.09 26.82
C ASP A 57 -5.52 -8.76 25.32
N LEU A 58 -4.63 -9.46 24.62
CA LEU A 58 -4.28 -9.21 23.23
C LEU A 58 -5.31 -9.77 22.25
N ASP A 59 -6.04 -10.81 22.66
CA ASP A 59 -7.13 -11.38 21.86
C ASP A 59 -8.52 -10.79 22.18
N GLY A 60 -8.60 -9.93 23.20
CA GLY A 60 -9.82 -9.22 23.60
C GLY A 60 -10.87 -10.14 24.20
N SER A 61 -10.47 -11.28 24.75
CA SER A 61 -11.37 -12.27 25.36
C SER A 61 -11.91 -11.84 26.73
N GLY A 62 -11.28 -10.85 27.36
CA GLY A 62 -11.55 -10.41 28.74
C GLY A 62 -10.75 -11.16 29.80
N ASP A 63 -9.90 -12.09 29.41
CA ASP A 63 -9.03 -12.90 30.28
C ASP A 63 -7.63 -13.00 29.65
N VAL A 64 -6.58 -12.75 30.43
CA VAL A 64 -5.20 -13.01 29.99
C VAL A 64 -4.86 -14.46 30.23
N GLY A 65 -4.45 -15.16 29.17
CA GLY A 65 -4.14 -16.56 29.21
C GLY A 65 -3.11 -17.01 28.20
N PHE A 66 -3.24 -18.28 27.79
CA PHE A 66 -2.25 -18.92 26.92
C PHE A 66 -2.25 -18.32 25.50
N THR A 67 -3.38 -17.81 25.02
CA THR A 67 -3.47 -17.17 23.71
C THR A 67 -2.63 -15.89 23.68
N ASP A 68 -2.78 -15.01 24.68
CA ASP A 68 -2.01 -13.76 24.78
C ASP A 68 -0.51 -14.03 24.94
N LEU A 69 -0.17 -15.03 25.76
CA LEU A 69 1.22 -15.49 25.88
C LEU A 69 1.80 -15.95 24.55
N LEU A 70 1.04 -16.69 23.74
CA LEU A 70 1.49 -17.14 22.43
C LEU A 70 1.68 -15.96 21.47
N THR A 71 0.81 -14.95 21.52
CA THR A 71 0.95 -13.72 20.73
C THR A 71 2.29 -13.03 21.03
N VAL A 72 2.64 -12.82 22.31
CA VAL A 72 3.94 -12.25 22.70
C VAL A 72 5.12 -13.09 22.21
N LEU A 73 5.06 -14.41 22.40
CA LEU A 73 6.14 -15.30 21.96
C LEU A 73 6.28 -15.37 20.45
N SER A 74 5.19 -15.21 19.70
CA SER A 74 5.20 -15.18 18.23
C SER A 74 5.77 -13.90 17.65
N ALA A 75 5.64 -12.79 18.37
CA ALA A 75 6.11 -11.47 17.96
C ALA A 75 7.50 -11.11 18.52
N TRP A 76 8.19 -12.06 19.18
CA TRP A 76 9.44 -11.81 19.90
C TRP A 76 10.53 -11.18 19.02
N GLY A 77 11.03 -10.02 19.43
CA GLY A 77 12.04 -9.25 18.72
C GLY A 77 11.62 -7.80 18.47
N PRO A 78 12.39 -7.08 17.63
CA PRO A 78 12.09 -5.69 17.29
C PRO A 78 10.76 -5.55 16.55
N CYS A 79 10.09 -4.44 16.78
CA CYS A 79 8.85 -4.09 16.10
C CYS A 79 9.08 -3.52 14.72
N LEU A 80 8.87 -4.36 13.72
CA LEU A 80 9.18 -4.07 12.32
C LEU A 80 7.98 -4.35 11.43
N PHE A 81 7.87 -3.59 10.35
CA PHE A 81 6.82 -3.79 9.36
C PHE A 81 6.99 -5.11 8.61
N GLU A 82 5.92 -5.91 8.55
CA GLU A 82 5.89 -7.14 7.75
C GLU A 82 5.43 -6.85 6.31
N TYR A 83 6.35 -6.99 5.36
CA TYR A 83 6.09 -6.77 3.93
C TYR A 83 5.22 -7.82 3.25
N GLY A 84 4.86 -8.89 3.96
CA GLY A 84 4.17 -10.04 3.40
C GLY A 84 5.11 -10.96 2.59
N PRO A 85 4.54 -11.93 1.87
CA PRO A 85 5.33 -12.91 1.12
C PRO A 85 5.96 -12.29 -0.13
N VAL A 86 7.14 -12.78 -0.51
CA VAL A 86 7.75 -12.45 -1.80
C VAL A 86 6.83 -12.95 -2.93
N ARG A 87 6.46 -12.07 -3.84
CA ARG A 87 5.62 -12.37 -5.00
C ARG A 87 6.47 -12.74 -6.21
N ASP A 88 6.15 -13.87 -6.86
CA ASP A 88 6.87 -14.34 -8.05
C ASP A 88 6.58 -13.48 -9.29
N ASN A 89 5.35 -12.94 -9.39
CA ASN A 89 4.93 -12.07 -10.49
C ASN A 89 4.84 -10.60 -10.02
N PRO A 90 5.87 -9.77 -10.27
CA PRO A 90 5.88 -8.37 -9.84
C PRO A 90 4.84 -7.51 -10.58
N GLU A 91 4.44 -7.89 -11.79
CA GLU A 91 3.38 -7.19 -12.53
C GLU A 91 2.03 -7.36 -11.84
N ALA A 92 1.71 -8.60 -11.43
CA ALA A 92 0.47 -8.89 -10.74
C ALA A 92 0.41 -8.20 -9.37
N GLU A 93 1.54 -8.17 -8.67
CA GLU A 93 1.66 -7.43 -7.42
C GLU A 93 1.45 -5.93 -7.64
N GLN A 94 2.10 -5.32 -8.62
CA GLN A 94 1.96 -3.89 -8.92
C GLN A 94 0.50 -3.52 -9.24
N ILE A 95 -0.14 -4.24 -10.17
CA ILE A 95 -1.55 -3.99 -10.53
C ILE A 95 -2.42 -4.08 -9.27
N GLY A 96 -2.20 -5.11 -8.44
CA GLY A 96 -2.97 -5.31 -7.22
C GLY A 96 -2.79 -4.18 -6.22
N LEU A 97 -1.57 -3.66 -6.03
CA LEU A 97 -1.31 -2.52 -5.16
C LEU A 97 -1.96 -1.25 -5.71
N GLU A 98 -1.93 -1.02 -7.02
CA GLU A 98 -2.61 0.11 -7.67
C GLU A 98 -4.13 0.05 -7.51
N MET A 99 -4.73 -1.14 -7.56
CA MET A 99 -6.17 -1.34 -7.30
C MET A 99 -6.61 -0.91 -5.90
N LEU A 100 -5.73 -1.01 -4.90
CA LEU A 100 -6.06 -0.67 -3.51
C LEU A 100 -6.29 0.84 -3.35
N GLY A 101 -5.56 1.65 -4.10
CA GLY A 101 -5.58 3.10 -4.00
C GLY A 101 -5.13 3.64 -2.63
N PRO A 102 -5.17 4.96 -2.42
CA PRO A 102 -4.62 5.59 -1.22
C PRO A 102 -5.34 5.24 0.08
N GLY A 103 -6.60 4.79 0.02
CA GLY A 103 -7.36 4.35 1.19
C GLY A 103 -7.29 2.84 1.46
N GLY A 104 -6.49 2.11 0.69
CA GLY A 104 -6.36 0.65 0.81
C GLY A 104 -5.29 0.21 1.80
N ALA A 105 -5.10 -1.10 1.90
CA ALA A 105 -4.04 -1.70 2.73
C ALA A 105 -2.63 -1.40 2.17
N LEU A 106 -1.61 -1.45 3.03
CA LEU A 106 -0.21 -1.28 2.62
C LEU A 106 0.36 -2.50 1.87
N VAL A 107 -0.11 -3.70 2.22
CA VAL A 107 0.31 -4.97 1.60
C VAL A 107 -0.87 -5.59 0.84
N LEU A 108 -0.60 -6.18 -0.32
CA LEU A 108 -1.59 -6.88 -1.12
C LEU A 108 -1.89 -8.28 -0.55
N ASP A 109 -3.17 -8.63 -0.43
CA ASP A 109 -3.59 -9.95 0.02
C ASP A 109 -3.41 -11.04 -1.06
N ASP A 110 -3.22 -12.28 -0.61
CA ASP A 110 -2.99 -13.43 -1.48
C ASP A 110 -4.13 -13.67 -2.47
N THR A 111 -5.38 -13.48 -2.03
CA THR A 111 -6.54 -13.76 -2.88
C THR A 111 -6.60 -12.82 -4.08
N ARG A 112 -6.31 -11.52 -3.88
CA ARG A 112 -6.21 -10.55 -4.99
C ARG A 112 -5.01 -10.82 -5.87
N TYR A 113 -3.83 -11.07 -5.28
CA TYR A 113 -2.62 -11.39 -6.03
C TYR A 113 -2.81 -12.60 -6.97
N GLU A 114 -3.25 -13.73 -6.42
CA GLU A 114 -3.48 -14.97 -7.18
C GLU A 114 -4.53 -14.79 -8.28
N ARG A 115 -5.55 -13.96 -7.99
CA ARG A 115 -6.59 -13.65 -8.97
C ARG A 115 -6.04 -12.88 -10.17
N ILE A 116 -5.24 -11.86 -9.92
CA ILE A 116 -4.60 -11.01 -10.96
C ILE A 116 -3.63 -11.85 -11.78
N ASP A 117 -2.73 -12.58 -11.12
CA ASP A 117 -1.73 -13.42 -11.79
C ASP A 117 -2.36 -14.44 -12.75
N ARG A 118 -3.40 -15.14 -12.27
CA ARG A 118 -4.17 -16.08 -13.08
C ARG A 118 -4.86 -15.39 -14.27
N ASP A 119 -5.54 -14.28 -14.02
CA ASP A 119 -6.30 -13.58 -15.06
C ASP A 119 -5.38 -13.01 -16.14
N LEU A 120 -4.20 -12.48 -15.79
CA LEU A 120 -3.18 -12.05 -16.77
C LEU A 120 -2.79 -13.21 -17.71
N GLY A 121 -2.54 -14.40 -17.15
CA GLY A 121 -2.21 -15.59 -17.95
C GLY A 121 -3.36 -16.03 -18.88
N LEU A 122 -4.61 -15.93 -18.42
CA LEU A 122 -5.79 -16.25 -19.21
C LEU A 122 -6.03 -15.24 -20.33
N ILE A 123 -5.91 -13.94 -20.04
CA ILE A 123 -6.09 -12.84 -20.99
C ILE A 123 -5.06 -12.95 -22.11
N ARG A 124 -3.77 -13.06 -21.78
CA ARG A 124 -2.68 -13.18 -22.77
C ARG A 124 -2.79 -14.41 -23.66
N LYS A 125 -3.43 -15.48 -23.17
CA LYS A 125 -3.71 -16.68 -23.95
C LYS A 125 -4.91 -16.51 -24.87
N ALA A 126 -5.92 -15.75 -24.44
CA ALA A 126 -7.14 -15.51 -25.21
C ALA A 126 -6.97 -14.42 -26.28
N GLU A 127 -6.13 -13.42 -26.00
CA GLU A 127 -5.91 -12.24 -26.85
C GLU A 127 -4.46 -12.18 -27.36
N PRO A 128 -4.19 -12.63 -28.61
CA PRO A 128 -2.84 -12.65 -29.17
C PRO A 128 -2.14 -11.28 -29.20
N GLY A 129 -2.91 -10.20 -29.35
CA GLY A 129 -2.39 -8.82 -29.32
C GLY A 129 -1.80 -8.42 -27.98
N LEU A 130 -2.20 -9.07 -26.89
CA LEU A 130 -1.72 -8.79 -25.53
C LEU A 130 -0.63 -9.78 -25.07
N ALA A 131 -0.25 -10.76 -25.88
CA ALA A 131 0.62 -11.86 -25.46
C ALA A 131 2.02 -11.42 -24.98
N GLY A 132 2.51 -10.28 -25.50
CA GLY A 132 3.78 -9.67 -25.12
C GLY A 132 3.65 -8.36 -24.33
N GLU A 133 2.42 -7.90 -24.10
CA GLU A 133 2.18 -6.60 -23.48
C GLU A 133 2.19 -6.73 -21.95
N ILE A 134 2.90 -5.81 -21.29
CA ILE A 134 3.12 -5.78 -19.85
C ILE A 134 2.65 -4.45 -19.30
N HIS A 135 2.00 -4.47 -18.14
CA HIS A 135 1.60 -3.27 -17.43
C HIS A 135 2.81 -2.39 -17.06
N THR A 136 2.68 -1.11 -17.35
CA THR A 136 3.59 -0.05 -16.93
C THR A 136 3.16 0.47 -15.56
N PRO A 137 3.99 0.32 -14.51
CA PRO A 137 3.67 0.84 -13.18
C PRO A 137 3.48 2.36 -13.20
N ALA A 138 2.47 2.87 -12.48
CA ALA A 138 2.28 4.31 -12.33
C ALA A 138 3.34 4.96 -11.42
N TRP A 139 3.95 4.18 -10.53
CA TRP A 139 4.94 4.60 -9.54
C TRP A 139 5.88 3.44 -9.19
N ALA A 140 7.07 3.76 -8.68
CA ALA A 140 8.02 2.75 -8.22
C ALA A 140 7.50 2.04 -6.95
N PRO A 141 7.38 0.69 -6.93
CA PRO A 141 6.62 -0.01 -5.90
C PRO A 141 7.14 0.09 -4.47
N ASN A 142 8.40 0.47 -4.31
CA ASN A 142 9.11 0.47 -3.05
C ASN A 142 9.81 1.81 -2.80
N ARG A 143 9.32 2.90 -3.39
CA ARG A 143 9.90 4.25 -3.22
C ARG A 143 8.83 5.32 -3.01
N ILE A 144 9.07 6.18 -2.03
CA ILE A 144 8.30 7.42 -1.84
C ILE A 144 9.23 8.62 -2.00
N ILE A 145 8.66 9.74 -2.42
CA ILE A 145 9.30 11.05 -2.34
C ILE A 145 8.73 11.77 -1.12
N VAL A 146 9.60 12.34 -0.29
CA VAL A 146 9.21 13.18 0.85
C VAL A 146 9.89 14.54 0.80
N ARG A 147 9.18 15.58 1.23
CA ARG A 147 9.72 16.91 1.50
C ARG A 147 9.69 17.18 2.99
N ARG A 148 10.86 17.37 3.59
CA ARG A 148 10.99 17.68 5.02
C ARG A 148 10.75 19.15 5.32
N VAL A 149 10.21 19.41 6.51
CA VAL A 149 10.13 20.76 7.09
C VAL A 149 11.50 21.13 7.65
N ALA A 150 12.09 22.23 7.16
CA ALA A 150 13.42 22.67 7.59
C ALA A 150 13.48 22.96 9.10
N GLY A 151 14.36 22.25 9.82
CA GLY A 151 14.58 22.41 11.26
C GLY A 151 13.48 21.79 12.14
N ALA A 152 12.59 20.98 11.57
CA ALA A 152 11.65 20.19 12.36
C ALA A 152 12.35 19.12 13.20
N ASP A 153 11.68 18.70 14.26
CA ASP A 153 12.06 17.53 15.04
C ASP A 153 11.78 16.27 14.22
N LEU A 154 12.75 15.35 14.15
CA LEU A 154 12.71 14.16 13.29
C LEU A 154 12.42 12.87 14.07
N GLU A 155 12.20 12.93 15.39
CA GLU A 155 12.03 11.73 16.22
C GLU A 155 10.95 10.77 15.67
N ALA A 156 9.75 11.26 15.38
CA ALA A 156 8.66 10.43 14.83
C ALA A 156 8.95 9.94 13.39
N TYR A 157 9.68 10.73 12.61
CA TYR A 157 10.06 10.38 11.26
C TYR A 157 11.14 9.28 11.25
N ASP A 158 12.16 9.39 12.10
CA ASP A 158 13.21 8.39 12.27
C ASP A 158 12.66 7.09 12.83
N ALA A 159 11.72 7.16 13.78
CA ALA A 159 11.00 5.99 14.30
C ALA A 159 10.18 5.29 13.20
N LEU A 160 9.44 6.03 12.38
CA LEU A 160 8.67 5.46 11.27
C LEU A 160 9.59 4.80 10.22
N ASN A 161 10.71 5.44 9.91
CA ASN A 161 11.74 4.89 9.01
C ASN A 161 12.33 3.58 9.55
N ALA A 162 12.62 3.53 10.85
CA ALA A 162 13.14 2.33 11.51
C ALA A 162 12.09 1.20 11.49
N PHE A 163 10.84 1.51 11.81
CA PHE A 163 9.71 0.57 11.75
C PHE A 163 9.55 -0.04 10.35
N PHE A 164 9.57 0.78 9.30
CA PHE A 164 9.52 0.30 7.93
C PHE A 164 10.83 -0.30 7.43
N GLN A 165 11.93 -0.24 8.20
CA GLN A 165 13.22 -0.79 7.80
C GLN A 165 13.72 -0.20 6.46
N ILE A 166 13.64 1.13 6.29
CA ILE A 166 14.08 1.75 5.03
C ILE A 166 15.51 1.31 4.70
N THR A 167 15.75 0.99 3.44
CA THR A 167 17.06 0.52 2.97
C THR A 167 17.95 1.66 2.55
N ASP A 168 17.35 2.78 2.15
CA ASP A 168 18.07 3.94 1.67
C ASP A 168 17.25 5.23 1.82
N GLU A 169 17.97 6.34 1.99
CA GLU A 169 17.44 7.70 2.00
C GLU A 169 18.33 8.59 1.12
N ASP A 170 17.86 8.83 -0.10
CA ASP A 170 18.59 9.59 -1.10
C ASP A 170 18.17 11.06 -1.07
N HIS A 171 19.12 11.96 -0.83
CA HIS A 171 18.88 13.40 -0.97
C HIS A 171 18.82 13.80 -2.44
N LEU A 172 17.70 14.38 -2.87
CA LEU A 172 17.52 14.84 -4.25
C LEU A 172 18.02 16.29 -4.42
N PHE A 173 17.31 17.23 -3.78
CA PHE A 173 17.60 18.66 -3.81
C PHE A 173 16.81 19.39 -2.72
N SER A 174 17.34 20.51 -2.21
CA SER A 174 16.70 21.27 -1.11
C SER A 174 16.35 20.36 0.07
N ASP A 175 15.07 20.23 0.40
CA ASP A 175 14.58 19.43 1.51
C ASP A 175 13.85 18.16 1.01
N TRP A 176 14.11 17.75 -0.24
CA TRP A 176 13.51 16.59 -0.88
C TRP A 176 14.40 15.36 -0.78
N TYR A 177 13.78 14.23 -0.45
CA TYR A 177 14.42 12.94 -0.27
C TYR A 177 13.59 11.85 -0.94
N VAL A 178 14.25 10.80 -1.41
CA VAL A 178 13.60 9.55 -1.79
C VAL A 178 13.91 8.51 -0.72
N LEU A 179 12.87 7.85 -0.21
CA LEU A 179 13.04 6.72 0.70
C LEU A 179 12.82 5.43 -0.08
N SER A 180 13.72 4.46 0.12
CA SER A 180 13.60 3.13 -0.48
C SER A 180 13.26 2.09 0.59
N PHE A 181 12.36 1.16 0.25
CA PHE A 181 11.88 0.11 1.13
C PHE A 181 12.37 -1.27 0.66
N PRO A 182 12.53 -2.24 1.56
CA PRO A 182 12.98 -3.60 1.23
C PRO A 182 11.95 -4.41 0.44
N GLY A 183 10.66 -4.04 0.47
CA GLY A 183 9.59 -4.71 -0.26
C GLY A 183 8.60 -3.74 -0.91
N ASN A 184 7.73 -4.28 -1.75
CA ASN A 184 6.71 -3.54 -2.48
C ASN A 184 5.54 -3.19 -1.56
N LEU A 185 5.04 -1.97 -1.67
CA LEU A 185 3.97 -1.44 -0.83
C LEU A 185 2.95 -0.67 -1.67
N ASN A 186 1.77 -0.46 -1.11
CA ASN A 186 0.84 0.54 -1.63
C ASN A 186 1.37 1.94 -1.28
N ILE A 187 2.23 2.45 -2.16
CA ILE A 187 2.93 3.72 -2.00
C ILE A 187 1.96 4.91 -1.85
N PRO A 188 0.84 5.02 -2.58
CA PRO A 188 -0.17 6.04 -2.32
C PRO A 188 -0.72 6.04 -0.89
N ALA A 189 -0.95 4.86 -0.31
CA ALA A 189 -1.40 4.76 1.09
C ALA A 189 -0.27 5.10 2.06
N LEU A 190 0.97 4.64 1.78
CA LEU A 190 2.15 4.96 2.59
C LEU A 190 2.45 6.46 2.61
N ALA A 191 2.27 7.15 1.49
CA ALA A 191 2.46 8.60 1.39
C ALA A 191 1.54 9.37 2.36
N LEU A 192 0.31 8.90 2.58
CA LEU A 192 -0.58 9.50 3.59
C LEU A 192 -0.01 9.32 5.01
N VAL A 193 0.55 8.15 5.32
CA VAL A 193 1.19 7.89 6.63
C VAL A 193 2.34 8.86 6.88
N TYR A 194 3.21 9.11 5.89
CA TYR A 194 4.29 10.08 6.04
C TYR A 194 3.80 11.52 6.09
N THR A 195 2.74 11.87 5.35
CA THR A 195 2.16 13.23 5.34
C THR A 195 1.55 13.62 6.69
N ASP A 196 1.14 12.65 7.50
CA ASP A 196 0.62 12.89 8.85
C ASP A 196 1.70 13.26 9.88
N LEU A 197 2.99 13.17 9.53
CA LEU A 197 4.10 13.55 10.41
C LEU A 197 4.36 15.06 10.39
N ASP A 198 4.50 15.70 11.56
CA ASP A 198 4.84 17.12 11.69
C ASP A 198 6.16 17.52 10.98
N ALA A 199 7.07 16.56 10.81
CA ALA A 199 8.34 16.74 10.12
C ALA A 199 8.24 16.79 8.59
N ILE A 200 7.10 16.41 8.02
CA ILE A 200 6.90 16.23 6.58
C ILE A 200 5.87 17.24 6.06
N ASP A 201 6.27 18.01 5.06
CA ASP A 201 5.40 18.99 4.40
C ASP A 201 4.68 18.39 3.18
N LEU A 202 5.26 17.34 2.59
CA LEU A 202 4.66 16.59 1.49
C LEU A 202 5.26 15.18 1.45
N ALA A 203 4.43 14.17 1.20
CA ALA A 203 4.88 12.88 0.73
C ALA A 203 4.01 12.42 -0.45
N GLU A 204 4.65 11.83 -1.45
CA GLU A 204 3.97 11.36 -2.66
C GLU A 204 4.68 10.13 -3.26
N PRO A 205 4.00 9.35 -4.12
CA PRO A 205 4.66 8.29 -4.87
C PRO A 205 5.79 8.82 -5.76
N ASP A 206 6.87 8.04 -5.88
CA ASP A 206 7.87 8.26 -6.93
C ASP A 206 7.30 7.85 -8.29
N GLY A 207 6.56 8.78 -8.91
CA GLY A 207 5.86 8.57 -10.17
C GLY A 207 6.81 8.26 -11.32
N LEU A 208 6.45 7.28 -12.14
CA LEU A 208 7.22 6.94 -13.34
C LEU A 208 6.69 7.73 -14.53
N ILE A 209 7.61 8.30 -15.31
CA ILE A 209 7.28 8.99 -16.55
C ILE A 209 7.45 8.06 -17.74
N GLY A 210 6.48 8.11 -18.65
CA GLY A 210 6.48 7.34 -19.90
C GLY A 210 5.88 5.94 -19.79
N GLY A 211 5.54 5.39 -20.95
CA GLY A 211 4.76 4.15 -21.06
C GLY A 211 3.27 4.39 -20.82
N SER A 212 2.41 3.59 -21.45
CA SER A 212 0.96 3.74 -21.28
C SER A 212 0.22 2.41 -21.19
N ASN A 213 0.95 1.29 -21.13
CA ASN A 213 0.31 -0.01 -21.01
C ASN A 213 -0.34 -0.14 -19.63
N THR A 214 -1.65 0.02 -19.56
CA THR A 214 -2.39 0.11 -18.30
C THR A 214 -3.33 -1.06 -18.20
N TYR A 215 -3.19 -1.88 -17.16
CA TYR A 215 -4.08 -3.00 -16.89
C TYR A 215 -4.88 -2.66 -15.64
N ALA A 216 -6.13 -2.25 -15.83
CA ALA A 216 -7.01 -1.79 -14.76
C ALA A 216 -8.18 -2.78 -14.54
N PRO A 217 -7.97 -3.83 -13.74
CA PRO A 217 -9.05 -4.70 -13.29
C PRO A 217 -10.01 -4.00 -12.33
N SER A 218 -11.26 -4.41 -12.37
CA SER A 218 -12.31 -4.00 -11.46
C SER A 218 -13.24 -5.18 -11.19
N GLY A 219 -13.55 -5.45 -9.92
CA GLY A 219 -14.40 -6.57 -9.54
C GLY A 219 -14.30 -6.87 -8.06
N ARG A 220 -15.27 -7.63 -7.54
CA ARG A 220 -15.24 -8.12 -6.16
C ARG A 220 -14.78 -9.58 -6.12
N PRO A 221 -14.31 -10.08 -4.97
CA PRO A 221 -14.00 -11.50 -4.82
C PRO A 221 -15.18 -12.39 -5.20
N GLY A 222 -14.93 -13.42 -6.00
CA GLY A 222 -15.95 -14.38 -6.46
C GLY A 222 -16.84 -13.90 -7.62
N GLU A 223 -16.67 -12.67 -8.10
CA GLU A 223 -17.40 -12.12 -9.24
C GLU A 223 -16.58 -12.23 -10.55
N THR A 224 -17.23 -11.88 -11.67
CA THR A 224 -16.55 -11.59 -12.93
C THR A 224 -15.78 -10.30 -12.78
N TRP A 225 -14.49 -10.31 -13.14
CA TRP A 225 -13.65 -9.11 -13.13
C TRP A 225 -13.61 -8.52 -14.53
N ARG A 226 -13.78 -7.21 -14.62
CA ARG A 226 -13.63 -6.44 -15.84
C ARG A 226 -12.25 -5.78 -15.87
N TRP A 227 -11.51 -6.10 -16.91
CA TRP A 227 -10.19 -5.59 -17.22
C TRP A 227 -10.32 -4.52 -18.30
N ASN A 228 -9.99 -3.28 -17.96
CA ASN A 228 -9.78 -2.24 -18.95
C ASN A 228 -8.29 -2.20 -19.22
N ILE A 229 -7.89 -2.55 -20.44
CA ILE A 229 -6.50 -2.64 -20.85
C ILE A 229 -6.26 -1.61 -21.93
N ASP A 230 -5.34 -0.70 -21.67
CA ASP A 230 -4.81 0.22 -22.66
C ASP A 230 -3.44 -0.30 -23.08
N ASP A 231 -3.28 -0.66 -24.35
CA ASP A 231 -2.00 -1.00 -24.98
C ASP A 231 -1.58 0.17 -25.87
N GLY A 232 -0.71 1.02 -25.32
CA GLY A 232 -0.25 2.27 -25.90
C GLY A 232 1.12 2.12 -26.55
N PHE A 233 1.27 2.60 -27.78
CA PHE A 233 2.53 2.51 -28.53
C PHE A 233 2.82 3.79 -29.33
N HIS A 234 4.07 3.87 -29.82
CA HIS A 234 4.68 5.05 -30.45
C HIS A 234 5.11 6.14 -29.45
N ASP A 235 4.86 7.43 -29.68
CA ASP A 235 5.47 8.53 -28.89
C ASP A 235 4.95 8.57 -27.44
N CYS A 236 5.44 7.68 -26.58
CA CYS A 236 4.89 7.46 -25.24
C CYS A 236 5.60 8.27 -24.14
N PHE A 237 6.31 9.35 -24.48
CA PHE A 237 7.00 10.17 -23.47
C PHE A 237 6.03 11.11 -22.73
N ASP A 238 5.10 11.74 -23.46
CA ASP A 238 4.05 12.62 -22.93
C ASP A 238 2.63 12.04 -23.12
N GLY A 239 2.56 10.77 -23.53
CA GLY A 239 1.34 10.00 -23.75
C GLY A 239 1.35 9.40 -25.15
N CYS A 240 1.09 8.10 -25.28
CA CYS A 240 1.19 7.42 -26.57
C CYS A 240 0.26 8.03 -27.63
N ASP A 241 0.72 8.03 -28.89
CA ASP A 241 -0.08 8.51 -30.03
C ASP A 241 -1.13 7.50 -30.51
N CYS A 242 -0.91 6.22 -30.20
CA CYS A 242 -1.71 5.10 -30.68
C CYS A 242 -2.03 4.14 -29.53
N HIS A 243 -3.29 3.71 -29.47
CA HIS A 243 -3.84 2.90 -28.39
C HIS A 243 -4.71 1.76 -28.94
N ARG A 244 -4.50 0.57 -28.42
CA ARG A 244 -5.40 -0.58 -28.52
C ARG A 244 -6.09 -0.75 -27.18
N LEU A 245 -7.38 -0.42 -27.15
CA LEU A 245 -8.19 -0.42 -25.93
C LEU A 245 -9.02 -1.70 -25.88
N TYR A 246 -8.77 -2.53 -24.88
CA TYR A 246 -9.53 -3.75 -24.63
C TYR A 246 -10.39 -3.58 -23.38
N VAL A 247 -11.63 -4.07 -23.46
CA VAL A 247 -12.44 -4.35 -22.27
C VAL A 247 -12.70 -5.84 -22.24
N ILE A 248 -12.16 -6.53 -21.23
CA ILE A 248 -12.21 -7.99 -21.14
C ILE A 248 -12.83 -8.40 -19.80
N ASP A 249 -13.84 -9.26 -19.86
CA ASP A 249 -14.43 -9.88 -18.68
C ASP A 249 -13.79 -11.26 -18.45
N VAL A 250 -13.34 -11.52 -17.22
CA VAL A 250 -12.82 -12.82 -16.77
C VAL A 250 -13.69 -13.33 -15.63
N THR A 251 -14.34 -14.46 -15.81
CA THR A 251 -15.23 -15.05 -14.81
C THR A 251 -14.46 -15.75 -13.69
N ALA A 252 -15.14 -16.08 -12.59
CA ALA A 252 -14.51 -16.77 -11.46
C ALA A 252 -13.95 -18.16 -11.83
N ASP A 253 -14.60 -18.86 -12.77
CA ASP A 253 -14.18 -20.16 -13.33
C ASP A 253 -13.12 -20.06 -14.43
N GLY A 254 -12.68 -18.84 -14.79
CA GLY A 254 -11.58 -18.60 -15.72
C GLY A 254 -11.99 -18.53 -17.20
N SER A 255 -13.28 -18.34 -17.50
CA SER A 255 -13.73 -18.03 -18.86
C SER A 255 -13.39 -16.57 -19.18
N VAL A 256 -12.82 -16.34 -20.36
CA VAL A 256 -12.43 -15.00 -20.85
C VAL A 256 -13.36 -14.60 -21.99
N SER A 257 -13.87 -13.38 -21.95
CA SER A 257 -14.68 -12.80 -23.02
C SER A 257 -14.35 -11.33 -23.25
N THR A 258 -14.03 -10.99 -24.49
CA THR A 258 -13.78 -9.61 -24.92
C THR A 258 -15.11 -8.90 -25.13
N VAL A 259 -15.32 -7.86 -24.32
CA VAL A 259 -16.52 -7.00 -24.31
C VAL A 259 -16.41 -5.96 -25.41
N SER A 260 -15.25 -5.32 -25.55
CA SER A 260 -14.95 -4.39 -26.64
C SER A 260 -13.46 -4.37 -26.96
N TYR A 261 -13.17 -3.97 -28.19
CA TYR A 261 -11.85 -3.68 -28.71
C TYR A 261 -11.95 -2.43 -29.59
N ASP A 262 -11.20 -1.39 -29.24
CA ASP A 262 -11.18 -0.12 -29.96
C ASP A 262 -9.74 0.30 -30.27
N GLU A 263 -9.53 0.83 -31.47
CA GLU A 263 -8.25 1.40 -31.90
C GLU A 263 -8.39 2.92 -31.95
N VAL A 264 -7.57 3.63 -31.18
CA VAL A 264 -7.62 5.08 -31.08
C VAL A 264 -6.23 5.64 -31.30
N GLY A 265 -6.12 6.65 -32.17
CA GLY A 265 -4.86 7.32 -32.35
C GLY A 265 -4.81 8.26 -33.55
N ALA A 266 -3.61 8.74 -33.84
CA ALA A 266 -3.36 9.56 -35.00
C ALA A 266 -3.62 8.81 -36.33
N ALA A 267 -3.84 9.56 -37.41
CA ALA A 267 -4.14 8.98 -38.74
C ALA A 267 -3.01 8.12 -39.34
N TRP A 268 -1.82 8.18 -38.75
CA TRP A 268 -0.64 7.41 -39.15
C TRP A 268 -0.37 6.19 -38.26
N CYS A 269 -1.22 5.93 -37.26
CA CYS A 269 -1.14 4.71 -36.46
C CYS A 269 -1.39 3.48 -37.34
N ASP A 270 -0.45 2.52 -37.28
CA ASP A 270 -0.60 1.21 -37.89
C ASP A 270 -0.87 0.20 -36.78
N PHE A 271 -2.11 -0.26 -36.71
CA PHE A 271 -2.56 -1.23 -35.71
C PHE A 271 -2.26 -2.68 -36.13
N GLY A 272 -1.68 -2.87 -37.33
CA GLY A 272 -1.42 -4.20 -37.87
C GLY A 272 -2.71 -4.93 -38.28
N PRO A 273 -2.58 -6.20 -38.71
CA PRO A 273 -3.69 -7.09 -39.00
C PRO A 273 -4.27 -7.79 -37.76
#